data_AF-A0AAD7GNP1-F1
#
_entry.id   AF-A0AAD7GNP1-F1
#
_cell.length_a   1.000
_cell.length_b   1.000
_cell.length_c   1.000
_cell.angle_alpha   90.00
_cell.angle_beta   90.00
_cell.angle_gamma   90.00
#
_symmetry.space_group_name_H-M   'P 1'
#
loop_
_entity.id
_entity.type
_entity.pdbx_description
1 polymer ?
#
loop_
_entity_poly.entity_id
_entity_poly.type
_entity_poly.pdbx_seq_one_letter_code
_entity_poly.pdbx_strand_id
1 'polypeptide(L)' 'EEATQLGFPSFHVHRLSTEEATQLGFPSFQLTTQVYGYSWDTSVYAGLPQFHQAKGFDPESQDIARHLGQPLYEL' A
#
# COMPACT_ATOMS: atom_id res chain seq x y z
N GLU A 1 -36.32 -15.07 9.85
CA GLU A 1 -36.29 -16.53 9.65
C GLU A 1 -35.34 -17.15 10.64
N GLU A 2 -35.80 -18.21 11.28
CA GLU A 2 -35.14 -18.97 12.34
C GLU A 2 -33.85 -19.64 11.87
N ALA A 3 -32.83 -19.60 12.72
CA ALA A 3 -31.87 -20.68 12.85
C ALA A 3 -31.79 -21.02 14.34
N THR A 4 -32.54 -22.04 14.75
CA THR A 4 -32.43 -22.60 16.09
C THR A 4 -31.33 -23.66 16.09
N GLN A 5 -30.61 -23.77 17.21
CA GLN A 5 -30.16 -25.05 17.77
C GLN A 5 -28.82 -25.66 17.29
N LEU A 6 -27.73 -25.10 17.80
CA LEU A 6 -26.70 -25.92 18.44
C LEU A 6 -26.47 -25.26 19.81
N GLY A 7 -26.50 -26.03 20.91
CA GLY A 7 -26.44 -25.53 22.30
C GLY A 7 -25.13 -24.85 22.70
N PHE A 8 -24.46 -24.16 21.78
CA PHE A 8 -23.37 -23.26 22.06
C PHE A 8 -23.93 -21.97 22.67
N PRO A 9 -23.27 -21.43 23.71
CA PRO A 9 -23.62 -20.11 24.21
C PRO A 9 -23.58 -19.11 23.07
N SER A 10 -24.63 -18.30 22.94
CA SER A 10 -24.55 -17.10 22.10
C SER A 10 -23.58 -16.14 22.78
N PHE A 11 -22.39 -15.99 22.21
CA PHE A 11 -21.41 -15.04 22.72
C PHE A 11 -21.69 -13.67 22.10
N HIS A 12 -22.08 -12.71 22.93
CA HIS A 12 -22.09 -11.32 22.52
C HIS A 12 -20.66 -10.80 22.54
N VAL A 13 -20.05 -10.66 21.37
CA VAL A 13 -18.71 -10.08 21.23
C VAL A 13 -18.84 -8.56 21.39
N HIS A 14 -18.53 -8.06 22.57
CA HIS A 14 -18.43 -6.62 22.80
C HIS A 14 -17.02 -6.17 22.47
N ARG A 15 -16.88 -5.36 21.42
CA ARG A 15 -15.60 -4.74 21.09
C ARG A 15 -15.30 -3.65 22.12
N LEU A 16 -14.19 -3.78 22.84
CA LEU A 16 -13.72 -2.75 23.75
C LEU A 16 -13.15 -1.57 22.97
N SER A 17 -13.36 -0.37 23.49
CA SER A 17 -12.61 0.81 23.06
C SER A 17 -11.14 0.70 23.51
N THR A 18 -10.26 1.48 22.86
CA THR A 18 -8.84 1.51 23.21
C THR A 18 -8.60 1.93 24.66
N GLU A 19 -9.45 2.82 25.19
CA GLU A 19 -9.38 3.29 26.58
C GLU A 19 -9.75 2.18 27.56
N GLU A 20 -10.86 1.48 27.33
CA GLU A 20 -11.29 0.33 28.16
C GLU A 20 -10.25 -0.79 28.15
N ALA A 21 -9.67 -1.10 26.98
CA ALA A 21 -8.61 -2.10 26.86
C ALA A 21 -7.35 -1.68 27.65
N THR A 22 -6.98 -0.40 27.60
CA THR A 22 -5.81 0.12 28.35
C THR A 22 -6.03 0.07 29.86
N GLN A 23 -7.24 0.40 30.34
CA GLN A 23 -7.61 0.31 31.75
C GLN A 23 -7.58 -1.14 32.28
N LEU A 24 -7.83 -2.14 31.42
CA LEU A 24 -7.70 -3.56 31.73
C LEU A 24 -6.25 -4.09 31.62
N GLY A 25 -5.28 -3.21 31.35
CA GLY A 25 -3.86 -3.56 31.27
C GLY A 25 -3.43 -4.12 29.91
N PHE A 26 -4.27 -4.06 28.88
CA PHE A 26 -3.84 -4.39 27.52
C PHE A 26 -2.99 -3.24 26.94
N PRO A 27 -1.89 -3.55 26.24
CA PRO A 27 -1.06 -2.53 25.62
C PRO A 27 -1.82 -1.86 24.46
N SER A 28 -1.83 -0.54 24.44
CA SER A 28 -2.28 0.25 23.30
C SER A 28 -1.09 0.72 22.48
N PHE A 29 -1.22 0.64 21.16
CA PHE A 29 -0.18 1.07 20.22
C PHE A 29 -0.76 2.13 19.30
N GLN A 30 0.00 3.20 19.11
CA GLN A 30 -0.31 4.22 18.11
C GLN A 30 0.63 4.05 16.92
N LEU A 31 0.08 3.63 15.79
CA LEU A 31 0.82 3.59 14.53
C LEU A 31 0.70 4.95 13.85
N THR A 32 1.83 5.59 13.59
CA THR A 32 1.90 6.77 12.73
C THR A 32 2.67 6.40 11.47
N THR A 33 2.03 6.52 10.31
CA THR A 33 2.67 6.29 9.01
C THR A 33 2.89 7.63 8.34
N GLN A 34 4.12 7.88 7.89
CA GLN A 34 4.45 9.04 7.06
C GLN A 34 4.77 8.56 5.65
N VAL A 35 4.16 9.20 4.65
CA VAL A 35 4.41 8.91 3.24
C VAL A 35 5.13 10.10 2.63
N TYR A 36 6.32 9.83 2.09
CA TYR A 36 7.11 10.82 1.37
C TYR A 36 7.00 10.55 -0.13
N GLY A 37 6.50 11.53 -0.88
CA GLY A 37 6.48 11.49 -2.33
C GLY A 37 7.65 12.29 -2.88
N TYR A 38 8.51 11.63 -3.67
CA TYR A 38 9.49 12.32 -4.49
C TYR A 38 8.90 12.54 -5.88
N SER A 39 8.93 13.77 -6.36
CA SER A 39 8.55 14.13 -7.72
C SER A 39 9.72 14.82 -8.41
N TRP A 40 9.85 14.61 -9.71
CA TRP A 40 10.70 15.45 -10.54
C TRP A 40 9.92 16.61 -11.13
N ASP A 41 10.64 17.66 -11.51
CA ASP A 41 10.07 18.79 -12.25
C ASP A 41 9.59 18.33 -13.63
N THR A 42 8.57 19.00 -14.19
CA THR A 42 8.04 18.72 -15.53
C THR A 42 9.12 18.75 -16.61
N SER A 43 10.12 19.63 -16.48
CA SER A 43 11.27 19.72 -17.39
C SER A 43 12.10 18.44 -17.42
N VAL A 44 12.26 17.77 -16.26
CA VAL A 44 12.98 16.49 -16.17
C VAL A 44 12.18 15.39 -16.88
N TYR A 45 10.86 15.34 -16.66
CA TYR A 45 10.00 14.40 -17.38
C TYR A 45 10.00 14.62 -18.88
N ALA A 46 10.03 15.86 -19.34
CA ALA A 46 10.13 16.18 -20.76
C ALA A 46 11.47 15.75 -21.38
N GLY A 47 12.56 15.72 -20.61
CA GLY A 47 13.89 15.30 -21.06
C GLY A 47 14.14 13.79 -21.04
N LEU A 48 13.35 13.02 -20.30
CA LEU A 48 13.51 11.57 -20.17
C LEU A 48 13.50 10.81 -21.52
N PRO A 49 12.57 11.09 -22.46
CA PRO A 49 12.56 10.41 -23.75
C PRO A 49 13.86 10.62 -24.55
N GLN A 50 14.40 11.83 -24.52
CA GLN A 50 15.64 12.20 -25.20
C GLN A 50 16.84 11.48 -24.57
N PHE A 51 16.85 11.36 -23.23
CA PHE A 51 17.86 10.60 -22.52
C PHE A 51 17.79 9.11 -22.84
N HIS A 52 16.60 8.51 -22.91
CA HIS A 52 16.42 7.10 -23.28
C HIS A 52 16.99 6.84 -24.68
N GLN A 53 16.65 7.70 -25.65
CA GLN A 53 17.16 7.63 -27.01
C GLN A 53 18.69 7.76 -27.07
N ALA A 54 19.27 8.71 -26.32
CA ALA A 54 20.72 8.88 -26.23
C ALA A 54 21.44 7.66 -25.65
N LYS A 55 20.73 6.83 -24.87
CA LYS A 55 21.22 5.59 -24.29
C LYS A 55 20.88 4.36 -25.15
N GLY A 56 20.26 4.56 -26.30
CA GLY A 56 19.90 3.49 -27.25
C GLY A 56 18.60 2.76 -26.91
N PHE A 57 17.78 3.31 -26.00
CA PHE A 57 16.47 2.75 -25.67
C PHE A 57 15.36 3.44 -26.46
N ASP A 58 14.32 2.67 -26.82
CA ASP A 58 13.06 3.21 -27.32
C ASP A 58 12.26 3.78 -26.13
N PRO A 59 11.95 5.09 -26.10
CA PRO A 59 11.22 5.70 -24.98
C PRO A 59 9.79 5.22 -24.84
N GLU A 60 9.18 4.65 -25.89
CA GLU A 60 7.83 4.09 -25.84
C GLU A 60 7.83 2.61 -25.41
N SER A 61 9.03 2.00 -25.29
CA SER A 61 9.16 0.61 -24.89
C SER A 61 9.39 0.46 -23.38
N GLN A 62 9.13 -0.76 -22.89
CA GLN A 62 9.41 -1.13 -21.50
C GLN A 62 10.87 -1.58 -21.29
N ASP A 63 11.74 -1.44 -22.28
CA ASP A 63 13.12 -1.98 -22.21
C ASP A 63 13.94 -1.29 -21.14
N ILE A 64 13.74 0.01 -20.92
CA ILE A 64 14.44 0.70 -19.84
C ILE A 64 13.99 0.21 -18.46
N ALA A 65 12.70 -0.07 -18.27
CA ALA A 65 12.18 -0.62 -17.03
C ALA A 65 12.78 -2.02 -16.77
N ARG A 66 12.86 -2.87 -17.79
CA ARG A 66 13.54 -4.18 -17.71
C ARG A 66 15.02 -4.03 -17.37
N HIS A 67 15.72 -3.11 -18.04
CA HIS A 67 17.14 -2.85 -17.80
C HIS A 67 17.41 -2.40 -16.37
N LEU A 68 16.49 -1.63 -15.78
CA LEU A 68 16.56 -1.18 -14.39
C LEU A 68 16.02 -2.19 -13.37
N GLY A 69 15.58 -3.38 -13.81
CA GLY A 69 15.00 -4.41 -12.96
C GLY A 69 13.67 -4.01 -12.32
N GLN A 70 12.96 -3.05 -12.91
CA GLN A 70 11.66 -2.60 -12.42
C GLN A 70 10.58 -3.65 -12.74
N PRO A 71 9.65 -3.90 -11.81
CA PRO A 71 8.51 -4.76 -12.09
C PRO A 71 7.66 -4.16 -13.21
N LEU A 72 7.34 -4.98 -14.22
CA LEU A 72 6.40 -4.61 -15.27
C LEU A 72 5.01 -4.99 -14.79
N TYR A 73 4.11 -4.01 -14.76
CA TYR A 73 2.71 -4.25 -14.47
C TYR A 73 1.99 -4.55 -15.80
N GLU A 74 1.39 -5.73 -15.88
CA GLU A 74 0.37 -5.99 -16.90
C GLU A 74 -0.95 -5.37 -16.40
N LEU A 75 -1.50 -4.45 -17.20
CA LEU A 75 -2.82 -3.84 -16.96
C LEU A 75 -3.92 -4.67 -17.58
#